data_AF-A0A6M5J6K8-F1
#
_entry.id   AF-A0A6M5J6K8-F1
#
_cell.length_a   1.000
_cell.length_b   1.000
_cell.length_c   1.000
_cell.angle_alpha   90.00
_cell.angle_beta   90.00
_cell.angle_gamma   90.00
#
_symmetry.space_group_name_H-M   'P 1'
#
loop_
_entity.id
_entity.type
_entity.pdbx_description
1 polymer ?
#
loop_
_entity_poly.entity_id
_entity_poly.type
_entity_poly.pdbx_seq_one_letter_code
_entity_poly.pdbx_strand_id
1 'polypeptide(L)' 'MTDLEIILRNEMVKYLVQKTILCPGTGEVLDVRTCIILNDAEGDPVAVLSPTGWARITPENREVFAERGITVDDRQGA' A
#
# COMPACT_ATOMS: atom_id res chain seq x y z
N MET A 1 1.59 -16.38 9.47
CA MET A 1 0.61 -15.33 9.75
C MET A 1 -0.60 -15.98 10.40
N THR A 2 -1.01 -15.53 11.57
CA THR A 2 -2.19 -16.03 12.28
C THR A 2 -3.47 -15.39 11.74
N ASP A 3 -4.65 -15.98 12.01
CA ASP A 3 -5.94 -15.40 11.60
C ASP A 3 -6.13 -13.98 12.16
N LEU A 4 -5.66 -13.73 13.38
CA LEU A 4 -5.73 -12.41 14.00
C LEU A 4 -4.85 -11.38 13.28
N GLU A 5 -3.63 -11.75 12.90
CA GLU A 5 -2.73 -10.87 12.14
C GLU A 5 -3.32 -10.49 10.78
N ILE A 6 -3.96 -11.44 10.09
CA ILE A 6 -4.62 -11.19 8.80
C ILE A 6 -5.78 -10.19 8.99
N ILE A 7 -6.60 -10.37 10.03
CA ILE A 7 -7.71 -9.45 10.34
C ILE A 7 -7.17 -8.05 10.63
N LEU A 8 -6.16 -7.93 11.49
CA LEU A 8 -5.55 -6.65 11.86
C LEU A 8 -4.96 -5.94 10.64
N ARG A 9 -4.23 -6.66 9.79
CA ARG A 9 -3.68 -6.13 8.54
C ARG A 9 -4.79 -5.58 7.63
N ASN A 10 -5.89 -6.31 7.48
CA ASN A 10 -7.02 -5.89 6.66
C ASN A 10 -7.72 -4.63 7.22
N GLU A 11 -7.91 -4.54 8.54
CA GLU A 11 -8.47 -3.35 9.17
C GLU A 11 -7.53 -2.14 9.04
N MET A 12 -6.21 -2.36 9.14
CA MET A 12 -5.23 -1.29 8.95
C MET A 12 -5.25 -0.74 7.51
N VAL A 13 -5.37 -1.60 6.50
CA VAL A 13 -5.50 -1.16 5.11
C VAL A 13 -6.81 -0.40 4.89
N LYS A 14 -7.94 -0.85 5.46
CA LYS A 14 -9.21 -0.10 5.43
C LYS A 14 -9.04 1.28 6.06
N TYR A 15 -8.39 1.37 7.22
CA TYR A 15 -8.10 2.62 7.89
C TYR A 15 -7.28 3.57 7.02
N LEU A 16 -6.20 3.08 6.39
CA LEU A 16 -5.35 3.89 5.51
C LEU A 16 -6.11 4.42 4.29
N VAL A 17 -6.99 3.60 3.69
CA VAL A 17 -7.87 4.01 2.58
C VAL A 17 -8.86 5.08 3.04
N GLN A 18 -9.51 4.88 4.19
CA GLN A 18 -10.48 5.84 4.74
C GLN A 18 -9.85 7.17 5.18
N LYS A 19 -8.64 7.13 5.72
CA LYS A 19 -7.90 8.32 6.17
C LYS A 19 -7.46 9.18 4.98
N THR A 20 -6.98 8.52 3.92
CA THR A 20 -6.38 9.19 2.77
C THR A 20 -7.42 9.57 1.72
N ILE A 21 -8.40 8.69 1.47
CA ILE A 21 -9.51 8.78 0.49
C ILE A 21 -9.02 8.88 -0.97
N LEU A 22 -8.13 9.81 -1.27
CA LEU A 22 -7.59 10.10 -2.59
C LEU A 22 -6.11 9.74 -2.65
N CYS A 23 -5.69 9.01 -3.67
CA CYS A 23 -4.30 8.63 -3.86
C CYS A 23 -3.41 9.88 -3.97
N PRO A 24 -2.35 9.97 -3.15
CA PRO A 24 -1.34 11.01 -3.30
C PRO A 24 -0.74 10.97 -4.71
N GLY A 25 -0.66 12.12 -5.37
CA GLY A 25 -0.06 12.26 -6.71
C GLY A 25 -0.98 12.00 -7.91
N THR A 26 -2.09 11.27 -7.77
CA THR A 26 -3.09 11.10 -8.86
C THR A 26 -4.43 11.74 -8.56
N GLY A 27 -4.83 11.85 -7.30
CA GLY A 27 -6.15 12.34 -6.90
C GLY A 27 -7.29 11.33 -7.14
N GLU A 28 -6.98 10.10 -7.55
CA GLU A 28 -7.98 9.05 -7.73
C GLU A 28 -8.51 8.54 -6.39
N VAL A 29 -9.77 8.12 -6.33
CA VAL A 29 -10.33 7.48 -5.15
C VAL A 29 -9.62 6.16 -4.89
N LEU A 30 -9.15 5.97 -3.66
CA LEU A 30 -8.57 4.72 -3.20
C LEU A 30 -9.67 3.69 -2.97
N ASP A 31 -9.50 2.50 -3.54
CA ASP A 31 -10.35 1.34 -3.29
C ASP A 31 -9.53 0.30 -2.53
N VAL A 32 -10.04 -0.12 -1.37
CA VAL A 32 -9.45 -1.14 -0.52
C VAL A 32 -9.21 -2.48 -1.24
N ARG A 33 -9.93 -2.76 -2.32
CA ARG A 33 -9.82 -3.99 -3.11
C ARG A 33 -8.67 -3.95 -4.11
N THR A 34 -8.29 -2.76 -4.58
CA THR A 34 -7.35 -2.59 -5.71
C THR A 34 -6.14 -1.74 -5.37
N CYS A 35 -6.10 -1.14 -4.18
CA CYS A 35 -4.97 -0.34 -3.75
C CYS A 35 -3.68 -1.18 -3.64
N ILE A 36 -2.57 -0.57 -4.01
CA ILE A 36 -1.23 -1.07 -3.76
C ILE A 36 -0.84 -0.71 -2.33
N ILE A 37 -0.33 -1.68 -1.57
CA ILE A 37 0.03 -1.48 -0.16
C ILE A 37 1.54 -1.34 -0.07
N LEU A 38 1.98 -0.28 0.62
CA LEU A 38 3.35 -0.09 1.02
C LEU A 38 3.47 -0.55 2.47
N ASN A 39 4.33 -1.53 2.72
CA ASN A 39 4.61 -2.03 4.07
C ASN A 39 5.96 -1.53 4.53
N ASP A 40 6.14 -1.36 5.83
CA ASP A 40 7.46 -1.09 6.42
C ASP A 40 8.36 -2.34 6.47
N ALA A 41 9.51 -2.19 7.14
CA ALA A 41 10.50 -3.25 7.30
C ALA A 41 10.01 -4.42 8.17
N GLU A 42 9.00 -4.21 9.01
CA GLU A 42 8.36 -5.26 9.81
C GLU A 42 7.23 -5.96 9.05
N GLY A 43 6.87 -5.43 7.87
CA GLY A 43 5.83 -5.95 7.01
C GLY A 43 4.46 -5.37 7.32
N ASP A 44 4.36 -4.31 8.12
CA ASP A 44 3.12 -3.67 8.47
C ASP A 44 2.71 -2.61 7.44
N PRO A 45 1.43 -2.58 6.99
CA PRO A 45 0.92 -1.54 6.11
C PRO A 45 1.13 -0.12 6.67
N VAL A 46 1.91 0.70 5.96
CA VAL A 46 2.18 2.10 6.33
C VAL A 46 1.54 3.12 5.38
N ALA A 47 1.32 2.75 4.12
CA ALA A 47 0.67 3.61 3.13
C ALA A 47 -0.03 2.80 2.04
N VAL A 48 -0.94 3.47 1.31
CA VAL A 48 -1.65 2.88 0.17
C VAL A 48 -1.64 3.84 -1.02
N LEU A 49 -1.54 3.28 -2.22
CA LEU A 49 -1.59 4.00 -3.49
C LEU A 49 -2.64 3.38 -4.41
N SER A 50 -3.16 4.16 -5.36
CA SER A 50 -3.89 3.59 -6.49
C SER A 50 -2.91 2.85 -7.41
N PRO A 51 -3.39 1.88 -8.23
CA PRO A 51 -2.56 1.25 -9.26
C PRO A 51 -1.88 2.27 -10.18
N THR A 52 -2.61 3.32 -10.59
CA THR A 52 -2.07 4.41 -11.41
C THR A 52 -1.00 5.19 -10.65
N GLY A 53 -1.20 5.44 -9.35
CA GLY A 53 -0.24 6.12 -8.48
C GLY A 53 1.07 5.34 -8.39
N TRP A 54 0.99 4.02 -8.21
CA TRP A 54 2.15 3.14 -8.22
C TRP A 54 2.87 3.11 -9.58
N ALA A 55 2.11 3.08 -10.67
CA ALA A 55 2.66 3.11 -12.03
C ALA A 55 3.43 4.41 -12.33
N ARG A 56 3.13 5.51 -11.64
CA ARG A 56 3.86 6.79 -11.78
C ARG A 56 5.15 6.86 -10.96
N ILE A 57 5.37 5.95 -10.01
CA ILE A 57 6.61 5.91 -9.24
C ILE A 57 7.75 5.43 -10.15
N THR A 58 8.73 6.30 -10.38
CA THR A 58 9.92 5.98 -11.19
C THR A 58 10.76 4.87 -10.55
N PRO A 59 11.54 4.10 -11.33
CA PRO A 59 12.40 3.04 -10.80
C PRO A 59 13.32 3.52 -9.67
N GLU A 60 13.92 4.71 -9.80
CA GLU A 60 14.83 5.27 -8.80
C GLU A 60 14.11 5.52 -7.46
N ASN A 61 12.86 6.00 -7.51
CA ASN A 61 12.06 6.18 -6.30
C ASN A 61 11.65 4.85 -5.66
N ARG A 62 11.50 3.78 -6.46
CA ARG A 62 11.25 2.43 -5.94
C ARG A 62 12.48 1.87 -5.23
N GLU A 63 13.67 2.15 -5.73
CA GLU A 63 14.93 1.80 -5.07
C GLU A 63 15.05 2.52 -3.72
N VAL A 64 14.71 3.82 -3.65
CA VAL A 64 14.68 4.56 -2.37
C VAL A 64 13.68 3.96 -1.38
N PHE A 65 12.53 3.45 -1.84
CA PHE A 65 11.61 2.72 -0.97
C PHE A 65 12.24 1.43 -0.44
N ALA A 66 12.90 0.64 -1.29
CA ALA A 66 13.59 -0.57 -0.88
C ALA A 66 14.72 -0.29 0.12
N GLU A 67 15.52 0.75 -0.08
CA GLU A 67 16.58 1.18 0.85
C GLU A 67 16.04 1.58 2.23
N ARG A 68 14.80 2.07 2.28
CA ARG A 68 14.08 2.40 3.52
C ARG A 68 13.36 1.21 4.14
N GLY A 69 13.53 0.01 3.58
CA GLY A 69 12.85 -1.20 4.01
C GLY A 69 11.37 -1.25 3.64
N ILE A 70 10.90 -0.38 2.73
CA ILE A 70 9.51 -0.41 2.28
C ILE A 70 9.35 -1.51 1.23
N THR A 71 8.40 -2.41 1.48
CA THR A 71 8.01 -3.48 0.55
C THR A 71 6.64 -3.21 -0.05
N VAL A 72 6.36 -3.82 -1.19
CA VAL A 72 5.13 -3.57 -1.96
C VAL A 72 4.33 -4.85 -2.03
N ASP A 73 3.06 -4.77 -1.65
CA ASP A 73 2.09 -5.85 -1.74
C ASP A 73 1.01 -5.46 -2.77
N ASP A 74 1.06 -6.18 -3.89
CA ASP A 74 0.13 -6.12 -5.00
C ASP A 74 -0.88 -7.26 -4.82
N ARG A 75 -2.10 -6.93 -4.38
CA ARG A 75 -3.19 -7.91 -4.22
C ARG A 75 -3.78 -8.43 -5.54
N GLN A 76 -3.23 -8.09 -6.72
CA GLN A 76 -3.71 -8.58 -8.02
C GLN A 76 -3.24 -10.00 -8.37
N GLY A 77 -2.50 -10.68 -7.49
CA GLY A 77 -1.98 -12.03 -7.73
C GLY A 77 -2.29 -13.03 -6.61
N ALA A 78 -3.55 -13.44 -6.47
CA ALA A 78 -3.95 -14.73 -5.89
C ALA A 78 -5.36 -15.13 -6.36
#